data_AF-A0ABD1W4L9-F1
#
_entry.id   AF-A0ABD1W4L9-F1
#
_cell.length_a   1.000
_cell.length_b   1.000
_cell.length_c   1.000
_cell.angle_alpha   90.00
_cell.angle_beta   90.00
_cell.angle_gamma   90.00
#
_symmetry.space_group_name_H-M   'P 1'
#
loop_
_entity.id
_entity.type
_entity.pdbx_description
1 polymer ?
#
loop_
_entity_poly.entity_id
_entity_poly.type
_entity_poly.pdbx_seq_one_letter_code
_entity_poly.pdbx_strand_id
1 'polypeptide(L)'
;MLQHCFTKSEDGYLYCEGNKVQDVMEVVDKRPFYLYSKPQITRNVESYKEALEGLNSIIGYAIKANNNLKILEHLRKLGCGAVLVSGNELKLALHAAFDPTSDAAALFEKGSQSIKVKKYSEALDDLNAAIETDPGLSEAYRHRASILRQLCRLYRKFCLTAF
;
A
#
# COMPACT_ATOMS: atom_id res chain seq x y z
N MET A 1 25.89 -2.90 16.09
CA MET A 1 26.26 -3.81 14.98
C MET A 1 24.97 -4.44 14.50
N LEU A 2 24.60 -4.29 13.22
CA LEU A 2 23.35 -4.86 12.69
C LEU A 2 23.47 -6.38 12.69
N GLN A 3 22.78 -7.06 13.61
CA GLN A 3 22.67 -8.51 13.57
C GLN A 3 21.70 -8.92 12.47
N HIS A 4 22.19 -9.75 11.55
CA HIS A 4 21.39 -10.32 10.49
C HIS A 4 20.54 -11.48 11.03
N CYS A 5 19.28 -11.60 10.61
CA CYS A 5 18.36 -12.67 11.06
C CYS A 5 18.75 -14.09 10.62
N PHE A 6 19.60 -14.19 9.59
CA PHE A 6 20.24 -15.45 9.22
C PHE A 6 21.65 -15.51 9.77
N THR A 7 21.93 -16.54 10.54
CA THR A 7 23.21 -16.72 11.24
C THR A 7 23.75 -18.12 11.00
N LYS A 8 25.05 -18.22 10.74
CA LYS A 8 25.76 -19.49 10.71
C LYS A 8 26.18 -19.87 12.14
N SER A 9 25.80 -21.07 12.57
CA SER A 9 26.14 -21.58 13.90
C SER A 9 27.45 -22.40 13.86
N GLU A 10 28.00 -22.71 15.03
CA GLU A 10 29.24 -23.50 15.20
C GLU A 10 29.10 -24.93 14.68
N ASP A 11 27.88 -25.45 14.66
CA ASP A 11 27.52 -26.74 14.05
C ASP A 11 27.66 -26.76 12.51
N GLY A 12 28.00 -25.62 11.89
CA GLY A 12 28.20 -25.47 10.46
C GLY A 12 26.94 -25.16 9.66
N TYR A 13 25.76 -25.15 10.30
CA TYR A 13 24.47 -24.94 9.63
C TYR A 13 24.01 -23.48 9.66
N LEU A 14 23.14 -23.13 8.71
CA LEU A 14 22.48 -21.83 8.62
C LEU A 14 21.13 -21.86 9.34
N TYR A 15 20.88 -20.87 10.17
CA TYR A 15 19.64 -20.72 10.93
C TYR A 15 18.92 -19.41 10.58
N CYS A 16 17.58 -19.43 10.66
CA CYS A 16 16.71 -18.26 10.56
C CYS A 16 15.74 -18.27 11.75
N GLU A 17 15.85 -17.29 12.64
CA GLU A 17 15.04 -17.21 13.87
C GLU A 17 15.03 -18.53 14.68
N GLY A 18 16.20 -19.16 14.80
CA GLY A 18 16.37 -20.43 15.51
C GLY A 18 15.98 -21.69 14.72
N ASN A 19 15.38 -21.56 13.53
CA ASN A 19 15.05 -22.70 12.68
C ASN A 19 16.21 -22.99 11.72
N LYS A 20 16.65 -24.24 11.68
CA LYS A 20 17.67 -24.68 10.73
C LYS A 20 17.10 -24.61 9.32
N VAL A 21 17.78 -23.89 8.42
CA VAL A 21 17.29 -23.65 7.05
C VAL A 21 17.13 -24.97 6.29
N GLN A 22 18.01 -25.94 6.55
CA GLN A 22 17.91 -27.28 5.95
C GLN A 22 16.60 -27.98 6.31
N ASP A 23 16.14 -27.90 7.56
CA ASP A 23 14.89 -28.55 7.99
C ASP A 23 13.69 -27.94 7.26
N VAL A 24 13.73 -26.63 6.99
CA VAL A 24 12.72 -25.97 6.14
C VAL A 24 12.78 -26.47 4.71
N MET A 25 13.99 -26.67 4.15
CA MET A 25 14.19 -27.22 2.80
C MET A 25 13.61 -28.64 2.63
N GLU A 26 13.53 -29.42 3.71
CA GLU A 26 13.01 -30.79 3.68
C GLU A 26 11.48 -30.86 3.62
N VAL A 27 10.79 -29.83 4.15
CA VAL A 27 9.32 -29.77 4.20
C VAL A 27 8.73 -29.14 2.93
N VAL A 28 9.49 -28.28 2.25
CA VAL A 28 9.05 -27.60 1.03
C VAL A 28 9.36 -28.44 -0.22
N ASP A 29 8.64 -28.15 -1.31
CA ASP A 29 8.92 -28.77 -2.61
C ASP A 29 10.39 -28.58 -3.00
N LYS A 30 10.98 -29.60 -3.66
CA LYS A 30 12.35 -29.55 -4.18
C LYS A 30 12.49 -28.61 -5.39
N ARG A 31 12.41 -27.31 -5.14
CA ARG A 31 12.60 -26.20 -6.08
C ARG A 31 13.06 -24.95 -5.32
N PRO A 32 13.62 -23.94 -6.01
CA PRO A 32 14.00 -22.69 -5.35
C PRO A 32 12.82 -22.04 -4.63
N PHE A 33 13.06 -21.51 -3.43
CA PHE A 33 12.07 -20.81 -2.62
C PHE A 33 12.69 -19.60 -1.90
N TYR A 34 11.83 -18.68 -1.48
CA TYR A 34 12.22 -17.57 -0.62
C TYR A 34 11.85 -17.86 0.83
N LEU A 35 12.78 -17.57 1.75
CA LEU A 35 12.57 -17.67 3.19
C LEU A 35 12.74 -16.28 3.81
N TYR A 36 11.72 -15.81 4.52
CA TYR A 36 11.71 -14.49 5.14
C TYR A 36 11.57 -14.60 6.66
N SER A 37 12.32 -13.79 7.40
CA SER A 37 12.13 -13.64 8.84
C SER A 37 11.06 -12.58 9.13
N LYS A 38 9.92 -13.01 9.68
CA LYS A 38 8.89 -12.09 10.17
C LYS A 38 9.39 -11.20 11.32
N PRO A 39 10.10 -11.73 12.35
CA PRO A 39 10.69 -10.90 13.39
C PRO A 39 11.66 -9.84 12.86
N GLN A 40 12.44 -10.14 11.83
CA GLN A 40 13.34 -9.14 11.23
C GLN A 40 12.56 -8.00 10.58
N ILE A 41 11.47 -8.30 9.85
CA ILE A 41 10.60 -7.27 9.26
C ILE A 41 10.03 -6.38 10.37
N THR A 42 9.58 -6.97 11.49
CA THR A 42 9.11 -6.21 12.65
C THR A 42 10.21 -5.33 13.23
N ARG A 43 11.39 -5.89 13.53
CA ARG A 43 12.53 -5.12 14.07
C ARG A 43 12.88 -3.93 13.18
N ASN A 44 12.89 -4.13 11.86
CA ASN A 44 13.20 -3.06 10.92
C ASN A 44 12.18 -1.91 11.00
N VAL A 45 10.88 -2.22 11.08
CA VAL A 45 9.83 -1.20 11.21
C VAL A 45 9.93 -0.48 12.56
N GLU A 46 10.13 -1.21 13.65
CA GLU A 46 10.24 -0.61 14.98
C GLU A 46 11.47 0.31 15.08
N SER A 47 12.61 -0.05 14.48
CA SER A 47 13.77 0.86 14.42
C SER A 47 13.46 2.17 13.68
N TYR A 48 12.63 2.16 12.63
CA TYR A 48 12.16 3.40 11.99
C TYR A 48 11.23 4.20 12.90
N LYS A 49 10.33 3.54 13.63
CA LYS A 49 9.42 4.23 14.57
C LYS A 49 10.18 4.89 15.70
N GLU A 50 11.13 4.18 16.30
CA GLU A 50 12.02 4.70 17.35
C GLU A 50 12.81 5.91 16.84
N ALA A 51 13.35 5.84 15.63
CA ALA A 51 14.09 6.95 15.04
C ALA A 51 13.23 8.18 14.70
N LEU A 52 11.92 8.01 14.54
CA LEU A 52 10.96 9.07 14.21
C LEU A 52 10.13 9.52 15.42
N GLU A 53 10.45 9.04 16.61
CA GLU A 53 9.72 9.37 17.83
C GLU A 53 9.66 10.89 18.06
N GLY A 54 8.48 11.39 18.42
CA GLY A 54 8.22 12.83 18.61
C GLY A 54 7.90 13.61 17.33
N LEU A 55 8.00 13.00 16.15
CA LEU A 55 7.59 13.60 14.88
C LEU A 55 6.20 13.10 14.46
N ASN A 56 5.36 14.01 13.96
CA ASN A 56 4.16 13.61 13.23
C ASN A 56 4.56 13.02 11.88
N SER A 57 4.71 11.70 11.82
CA SER A 57 5.31 10.99 10.68
C SER A 57 4.55 9.72 10.34
N ILE A 58 4.71 9.28 9.09
CA ILE A 58 4.13 8.04 8.56
C ILE A 58 5.25 7.26 7.87
N ILE A 59 5.42 6.00 8.24
CA ILE A 59 6.39 5.11 7.59
C ILE A 59 5.72 4.50 6.35
N GLY A 60 6.01 5.05 5.18
CA GLY A 60 5.53 4.54 3.90
C GLY A 60 6.43 3.44 3.35
N TYR A 61 5.94 2.18 3.34
CA TYR A 61 6.68 1.07 2.73
C TYR A 61 6.57 1.11 1.20
N ALA A 62 7.71 1.08 0.50
CA ALA A 62 7.73 1.02 -0.97
C ALA A 62 7.38 -0.39 -1.46
N ILE A 63 6.14 -0.59 -1.92
CA ILE A 63 5.60 -1.90 -2.33
C ILE A 63 6.44 -2.58 -3.41
N LYS A 64 7.02 -1.81 -4.33
CA LYS A 64 7.92 -2.31 -5.38
C LYS A 64 9.09 -3.16 -4.87
N ALA A 65 9.50 -3.01 -3.61
CA ALA A 65 10.58 -3.78 -3.03
C ALA A 65 10.18 -5.25 -2.76
N ASN A 66 8.98 -5.48 -2.25
CA ASN A 66 8.40 -6.80 -2.09
C ASN A 66 6.87 -6.69 -1.99
N ASN A 67 6.17 -7.21 -2.98
CA ASN A 67 4.72 -7.15 -3.09
C ASN A 67 4.01 -8.43 -2.59
N ASN A 68 4.69 -9.24 -1.76
CA ASN A 68 4.05 -10.40 -1.14
C ASN A 68 2.93 -9.95 -0.19
N LEU A 69 1.70 -10.42 -0.43
CA LEU A 69 0.51 -10.01 0.31
C LEU A 69 0.65 -10.22 1.83
N LYS A 70 1.29 -11.30 2.29
CA LYS A 70 1.44 -11.58 3.72
C LYS A 70 2.45 -10.67 4.40
N ILE A 71 3.48 -10.23 3.67
CA ILE A 71 4.42 -9.20 4.15
C ILE A 71 3.68 -7.86 4.26
N LEU A 72 2.92 -7.49 3.23
CA LEU A 72 2.12 -6.26 3.21
C LEU A 72 1.08 -6.22 4.34
N GLU A 73 0.32 -7.29 4.54
CA GLU A 73 -0.64 -7.42 5.66
C GLU A 73 0.03 -7.26 7.03
N HIS A 74 1.26 -7.74 7.18
CA HIS A 74 2.06 -7.64 8.41
C HIS A 74 2.58 -6.22 8.63
N LEU A 75 3.13 -5.57 7.60
CA LEU A 75 3.56 -4.17 7.64
C LEU A 75 2.42 -3.23 8.00
N ARG A 76 1.23 -3.42 7.40
CA ARG A 76 0.04 -2.67 7.77
C ARG A 76 -0.34 -2.88 9.24
N LYS A 77 -0.28 -4.12 9.75
CA LYS A 77 -0.56 -4.39 11.19
C LYS A 77 0.41 -3.67 12.13
N LEU A 78 1.62 -3.39 11.66
CA LEU A 78 2.60 -2.58 12.38
C LEU A 78 2.37 -1.07 12.22
N GLY A 79 1.34 -0.63 11.49
CA GLY A 79 1.02 0.79 11.31
C GLY A 79 1.80 1.47 10.18
N CYS A 80 2.44 0.72 9.28
CA CYS A 80 3.03 1.31 8.09
C CYS A 80 1.96 1.76 7.10
N GLY A 81 2.24 2.86 6.40
CA GLY A 81 1.58 3.23 5.14
C GLY A 81 2.22 2.51 3.95
N ALA A 82 1.74 2.80 2.75
CA ALA A 82 2.25 2.23 1.51
C ALA A 82 2.61 3.33 0.50
N VAL A 83 3.80 3.23 -0.09
CA VAL A 83 4.24 4.07 -1.22
C VAL A 83 4.06 3.27 -2.50
N LEU A 84 3.34 3.87 -3.44
CA LEU A 84 2.82 3.21 -4.65
C LEU A 84 3.39 3.91 -5.90
N VAL A 85 3.71 3.13 -6.92
CA VAL A 85 4.18 3.63 -8.23
C VAL A 85 3.34 3.11 -9.40
N SER A 86 2.34 2.26 -9.14
CA SER A 86 1.42 1.79 -10.18
C SER A 86 0.01 1.52 -9.64
N GLY A 87 -0.97 1.55 -10.55
CA GLY A 87 -2.35 1.22 -10.19
C GLY A 87 -2.54 -0.22 -9.73
N ASN A 88 -1.70 -1.18 -10.15
CA ASN A 88 -1.73 -2.56 -9.65
C ASN A 88 -1.22 -2.66 -8.22
N GLU A 89 -0.22 -1.85 -7.85
CA GLU A 89 0.22 -1.74 -6.45
C GLU A 89 -0.86 -1.10 -5.59
N LEU A 90 -1.60 -0.10 -6.10
CA LEU A 90 -2.76 0.44 -5.39
C LEU A 90 -3.81 -0.64 -5.13
N LYS A 91 -4.17 -1.42 -6.16
CA LYS A 91 -5.12 -2.54 -5.98
C LYS A 91 -4.65 -3.52 -4.92
N LEU A 92 -3.36 -3.85 -4.92
CA LEU A 92 -2.77 -4.75 -3.94
C LEU A 92 -2.73 -4.14 -2.52
N ALA A 93 -2.41 -2.85 -2.39
CA ALA A 93 -2.42 -2.13 -1.12
C ALA A 93 -3.83 -2.08 -0.52
N LEU A 94 -4.83 -1.78 -1.35
CA LEU A 94 -6.24 -1.83 -0.96
C LEU A 94 -6.67 -3.26 -0.57
N HIS A 95 -6.20 -4.28 -1.30
CA HIS A 95 -6.46 -5.69 -0.96
C HIS A 95 -5.80 -6.10 0.36
N ALA A 96 -4.61 -5.59 0.64
CA ALA A 96 -3.94 -5.73 1.93
C ALA A 96 -4.56 -4.85 3.03
N ALA A 97 -5.59 -4.07 2.70
CA ALA A 97 -6.31 -3.12 3.55
C ALA A 97 -5.41 -2.06 4.19
N PHE A 98 -4.43 -1.54 3.44
CA PHE A 98 -3.83 -0.25 3.77
C PHE A 98 -4.88 0.85 3.65
N ASP A 99 -4.87 1.77 4.60
CA ASP A 99 -5.76 2.91 4.60
C ASP A 99 -5.27 3.94 3.56
N PRO A 100 -6.03 4.21 2.48
CA PRO A 100 -5.65 5.20 1.49
C PRO A 100 -5.73 6.63 2.04
N THR A 101 -6.42 6.87 3.16
CA THR A 101 -6.71 8.23 3.66
C THR A 101 -5.48 9.04 4.06
N SER A 102 -4.35 8.38 4.32
CA SER A 102 -3.14 9.07 4.77
C SER A 102 -2.28 9.68 3.66
N ASP A 103 -2.56 9.39 2.38
CA ASP A 103 -1.78 9.90 1.25
C ASP A 103 -2.69 10.48 0.16
N ALA A 104 -2.55 11.79 -0.09
CA ALA A 104 -3.32 12.52 -1.11
C ALA A 104 -3.13 11.93 -2.52
N ALA A 105 -1.92 11.46 -2.86
CA ALA A 105 -1.65 10.84 -4.15
C ALA A 105 -2.34 9.48 -4.28
N ALA A 106 -2.39 8.70 -3.19
CA ALA A 106 -3.09 7.43 -3.16
C ALA A 106 -4.62 7.61 -3.29
N LEU A 107 -5.19 8.62 -2.60
CA LEU A 107 -6.59 9.01 -2.74
C LEU A 107 -6.93 9.46 -4.17
N PHE A 108 -6.07 10.27 -4.77
CA PHE A 108 -6.23 10.71 -6.15
C PHE A 108 -6.21 9.55 -7.15
N GLU A 109 -5.27 8.61 -7.01
CA GLU A 109 -5.19 7.44 -7.88
C GLU A 109 -6.40 6.53 -7.68
N LYS A 110 -6.87 6.35 -6.44
CA LYS A 110 -8.11 5.60 -6.12
C LYS A 110 -9.33 6.23 -6.79
N GLY A 111 -9.52 7.54 -6.62
CA GLY A 111 -10.59 8.28 -7.30
C GLY A 111 -10.49 8.15 -8.82
N SER A 112 -9.28 8.25 -9.38
CA SER A 112 -9.03 8.09 -10.81
C SER A 112 -9.36 6.68 -11.32
N GLN A 113 -9.19 5.63 -10.53
CA GLN A 113 -9.65 4.29 -10.86
C GLN A 113 -11.18 4.20 -10.85
N SER A 114 -11.85 4.79 -9.86
CA SER A 114 -13.31 4.85 -9.78
C SER A 114 -13.93 5.57 -11.00
N ILE A 115 -13.26 6.60 -11.54
CA ILE A 115 -13.66 7.26 -12.80
C ILE A 115 -13.67 6.26 -13.98
N LYS A 116 -12.64 5.40 -14.10
CA LYS A 116 -12.55 4.41 -15.19
C LYS A 116 -13.70 3.40 -15.13
N VAL A 117 -14.18 3.08 -13.92
CA VAL A 117 -15.32 2.17 -13.68
C VAL A 117 -16.67 2.91 -13.70
N LYS A 118 -16.68 4.23 -13.99
CA LYS A 118 -17.88 5.10 -14.01
C LYS A 118 -18.60 5.21 -12.66
N LYS A 119 -17.91 4.93 -11.56
CA LYS A 119 -18.39 5.14 -10.19
C LYS A 119 -18.12 6.58 -9.77
N TYR A 120 -18.91 7.50 -10.32
CA TYR A 120 -18.63 8.94 -10.21
C TYR A 120 -18.82 9.51 -8.80
N SER A 121 -19.75 8.98 -7.99
CA SER A 121 -19.93 9.39 -6.60
C SER A 121 -18.71 9.02 -5.75
N GLU A 122 -18.34 7.73 -5.76
CA GLU A 122 -17.15 7.22 -5.05
C GLU A 122 -15.88 7.97 -5.50
N ALA A 123 -15.75 8.24 -6.80
CA ALA A 123 -14.64 9.02 -7.33
C ALA A 123 -14.59 10.47 -6.79
N LEU A 124 -15.74 11.13 -6.60
CA LEU A 124 -15.80 12.48 -6.04
C LEU A 124 -15.41 12.49 -4.57
N ASP A 125 -15.85 11.49 -3.80
CA ASP A 125 -15.52 11.36 -2.38
C ASP A 125 -14.00 11.18 -2.19
N ASP A 126 -13.39 10.26 -2.96
CA ASP A 126 -11.94 10.03 -2.94
C ASP A 126 -11.15 11.28 -3.38
N LEU A 127 -11.62 12.03 -4.39
CA LEU A 127 -10.97 13.27 -4.85
C LEU A 127 -11.13 14.41 -3.84
N ASN A 128 -12.24 14.50 -3.13
CA ASN A 128 -12.43 15.50 -2.07
C ASN A 128 -11.50 15.20 -0.89
N ALA A 129 -11.43 13.94 -0.47
CA ALA A 129 -10.47 13.52 0.55
C ALA A 129 -9.02 13.82 0.12
N ALA A 130 -8.66 13.57 -1.15
CA ALA A 130 -7.33 13.91 -1.67
C ALA A 130 -7.01 15.41 -1.56
N ILE A 131 -8.00 16.27 -1.85
CA ILE A 131 -7.87 17.73 -1.76
C ILE A 131 -7.79 18.20 -0.31
N GLU A 132 -8.52 17.56 0.60
CA GLU A 132 -8.45 17.86 2.04
C GLU A 132 -7.06 17.50 2.60
N THR A 133 -6.48 16.39 2.15
CA THR A 133 -5.14 15.94 2.56
C THR A 133 -4.02 16.78 1.93
N ASP A 134 -4.12 17.14 0.64
CA ASP A 134 -3.19 18.05 -0.04
C ASP A 134 -3.96 19.10 -0.88
N PRO A 135 -4.17 20.31 -0.32
CA PRO A 135 -4.82 21.40 -1.03
C PRO A 135 -4.07 21.87 -2.29
N GLY A 136 -2.78 21.54 -2.43
CA GLY A 136 -1.93 21.90 -3.57
C GLY A 136 -2.09 20.98 -4.79
N LEU A 137 -2.82 19.86 -4.65
CA LEU A 137 -2.94 18.84 -5.69
C LEU A 137 -3.85 19.27 -6.85
N SER A 138 -3.27 20.03 -7.79
CA SER A 138 -3.98 20.62 -8.94
C SER A 138 -4.74 19.60 -9.80
N GLU A 139 -4.20 18.39 -9.92
CA GLU A 139 -4.76 17.30 -10.69
C GLU A 139 -6.09 16.81 -10.12
N ALA A 140 -6.23 16.80 -8.78
CA ALA A 140 -7.46 16.39 -8.12
C ALA A 140 -8.61 17.36 -8.43
N TYR A 141 -8.36 18.67 -8.39
CA TYR A 141 -9.33 19.69 -8.80
C TYR A 141 -9.75 19.54 -10.27
N ARG A 142 -8.79 19.30 -11.16
CA ARG A 142 -9.05 19.08 -12.60
C ARG A 142 -9.92 17.86 -12.85
N HIS A 143 -9.63 16.74 -12.18
CA HIS A 143 -10.43 15.51 -12.30
C HIS A 143 -11.84 15.72 -11.70
N ARG A 144 -11.95 16.37 -10.55
CA ARG A 144 -13.24 16.71 -9.91
C ARG A 144 -14.12 17.55 -10.83
N ALA A 145 -13.56 18.60 -11.44
CA ALA A 145 -14.27 19.46 -12.38
C ALA A 145 -14.74 18.68 -13.64
N SER A 146 -13.92 17.75 -14.13
CA SER A 146 -14.27 16.89 -15.26
C SER A 146 -15.48 16.00 -14.93
N ILE A 147 -15.49 15.36 -13.76
CA ILE A 147 -16.61 14.52 -13.30
C ILE A 147 -17.88 15.34 -13.15
N LEU A 148 -17.82 16.51 -12.49
CA LEU A 148 -18.98 17.38 -12.32
C LEU A 148 -19.57 17.83 -13.67
N ARG A 149 -18.72 18.11 -14.67
CA ARG A 149 -19.18 18.37 -16.04
C ARG A 149 -19.88 17.16 -16.67
N GLN A 150 -19.37 15.95 -16.48
CA GLN A 150 -19.99 14.73 -16.99
C GLN A 150 -21.34 14.47 -16.30
N LEU A 151 -21.42 14.60 -14.98
CA LEU A 151 -22.67 14.47 -14.22
C LEU A 151 -23.69 15.52 -14.67
N CYS A 152 -23.30 16.80 -14.76
CA CYS A 152 -24.19 17.86 -15.23
C CYS A 152 -24.70 17.61 -16.65
N ARG A 153 -23.85 17.08 -17.56
CA ARG A 153 -24.28 16.63 -18.89
C ARG A 153 -25.27 15.46 -18.84
N LEU A 154 -25.06 14.49 -17.95
CA LEU A 154 -25.96 13.35 -17.76
C LEU A 154 -27.32 13.80 -17.23
N TYR A 155 -27.35 14.66 -16.21
CA TYR A 155 -28.58 15.25 -15.68
C TYR A 155 -29.33 16.05 -16.75
N ARG A 156 -28.61 16.84 -17.57
CA ARG A 156 -29.22 17.58 -18.69
C ARG A 156 -29.76 16.66 -19.79
N LYS A 157 -29.08 15.54 -20.07
CA LYS A 157 -29.54 14.54 -21.05
C LYS A 157 -30.76 13.79 -20.55
N PHE A 158 -30.81 13.43 -19.27
CA PHE A 158 -31.98 12.81 -18.62
C PHE A 158 -33.21 13.71 -18.66
N CYS A 159 -33.06 15.01 -18.37
CA CYS A 159 -34.17 15.97 -18.49
C CYS A 159 -34.68 16.14 -19.94
N LEU A 160 -33.80 15.99 -20.94
CA LEU A 160 -34.16 16.16 -22.36
C LEU A 160 -34.76 14.90 -23.00
N THR A 161 -34.59 13.72 -22.39
CA THR A 161 -35.15 12.44 -22.89
C THR A 161 -36.37 11.97 -22.09
N ALA A 162 -36.83 12.73 -21.11
CA ALA A 162 -38.01 12.43 -20.29
C ALA A 162 -39.32 13.10 -20.81
N PHE A 163 -39.32 13.53 -22.07
CA PHE A 163 -40.50 14.03 -22.80
C PHE A 163 -40.69 13.24 -24.10
#